data_AF-A0A9N9PW02-F1
#
_entry.id   AF-A0A9N9PW02-F1
#
_cell.length_a   1.000
_cell.length_b   1.000
_cell.length_c   1.000
_cell.angle_alpha   90.00
_cell.angle_beta   90.00
_cell.angle_gamma   90.00
#
_symmetry.space_group_name_H-M   'P 1'
#
loop_
_entity.id
_entity.type
_entity.pdbx_description
1 polymer ?
#
loop_
_entity_poly.entity_id
_entity_poly.type
_entity_poly.pdbx_seq_one_letter_code
_entity_poly.pdbx_strand_id
1 'polypeptide(L)'
;MALPTPTILTSDEFRLLTWSRSSLSRETIPPPSLQKHCPLDNGRHEPQNGEDYNASTLGVLRALPIEMIHSILNLLDLQSLTDLRRISWGIQALVNTLPTYKAIVHHTPDVLRALLSTKMAGYYTAQDMFNALCIQSCFGCGNFGPFIDLFTGYRYSRMRLKL
;
A
#
# COMPACT_ATOMS: atom_id res chain seq x y z
N MET A 1 40.87 -8.40 -26.33
CA MET A 1 39.83 -8.47 -25.30
C MET A 1 38.62 -7.72 -25.86
N ALA A 2 37.69 -8.44 -26.50
CA ALA A 2 36.53 -7.82 -27.15
C ALA A 2 35.41 -7.59 -26.12
N LEU A 3 34.93 -6.35 -26.02
CA LEU A 3 33.77 -5.98 -25.21
C LEU A 3 32.53 -6.71 -25.74
N PRO A 4 31.67 -7.28 -24.87
CA PRO A 4 30.42 -7.89 -25.32
C PRO A 4 29.55 -6.81 -25.98
N THR A 5 29.13 -7.09 -27.22
CA THR A 5 28.19 -6.25 -27.97
C THR A 5 26.89 -6.10 -27.18
N PRO A 6 26.30 -4.90 -27.11
CA PRO A 6 25.02 -4.71 -26.44
C PRO A 6 23.97 -5.57 -27.13
N THR A 7 23.44 -6.54 -26.40
CA THR A 7 22.38 -7.42 -26.89
C THR A 7 21.14 -6.56 -27.08
N ILE A 8 20.83 -6.21 -28.34
CA ILE A 8 19.59 -5.50 -28.67
C ILE A 8 18.48 -6.54 -28.55
N LEU A 9 17.77 -6.52 -27.43
CA LEU A 9 16.60 -7.37 -27.25
C LEU A 9 15.54 -7.02 -28.27
N THR A 10 15.02 -8.04 -28.94
CA THR A 10 13.84 -7.88 -29.80
C THR A 10 12.61 -7.53 -28.96
N SER A 11 11.60 -6.90 -29.57
CA SER A 11 10.34 -6.56 -28.87
C SER A 11 9.71 -7.80 -28.21
N ASP A 12 9.80 -8.97 -28.83
CA ASP A 12 9.24 -10.21 -28.29
C ASP A 12 10.06 -10.80 -27.13
N GLU A 13 11.40 -10.75 -27.18
CA GLU A 13 12.24 -11.09 -26.03
C GLU A 13 12.05 -10.10 -24.88
N PHE A 14 11.91 -8.81 -25.21
CA PHE A 14 11.56 -7.80 -24.24
C PHE A 14 10.16 -8.05 -23.68
N ARG A 15 9.19 -8.60 -24.41
CA ARG A 15 7.85 -8.96 -23.88
C ARG A 15 7.85 -10.23 -23.02
N LEU A 16 8.74 -11.18 -23.33
CA LEU A 16 8.97 -12.38 -22.52
C LEU A 16 9.62 -12.03 -21.18
N LEU A 17 10.55 -11.06 -21.17
CA LEU A 17 11.26 -10.61 -19.97
C LEU A 17 10.52 -9.49 -19.24
N THR A 18 9.91 -8.57 -19.98
CA THR A 18 8.98 -7.55 -19.51
C THR A 18 7.56 -8.03 -19.78
N TRP A 19 7.18 -9.02 -18.99
CA TRP A 19 5.83 -9.26 -18.49
C TRP A 19 4.70 -8.51 -19.23
N SER A 20 4.46 -8.88 -20.49
CA SER A 20 3.56 -8.12 -21.38
C SER A 20 2.10 -8.30 -20.95
N ARG A 21 1.58 -7.23 -20.35
CA ARG A 21 0.26 -6.90 -19.79
C ARG A 21 -1.03 -7.39 -20.48
N SER A 22 -0.99 -8.07 -21.62
CA SER A 22 -2.16 -8.15 -22.51
C SER A 22 -3.32 -9.03 -22.02
N SER A 23 -3.12 -9.92 -21.04
CA SER A 23 -4.19 -10.83 -20.62
C SER A 23 -4.65 -10.74 -19.16
N LEU A 24 -3.99 -9.98 -18.29
CA LEU A 24 -4.47 -9.77 -16.90
C LEU A 24 -5.25 -8.48 -16.71
N SER A 25 -5.40 -7.67 -17.75
CA SER A 25 -6.22 -6.46 -17.70
C SER A 25 -7.66 -6.75 -17.23
N ARG A 26 -8.16 -7.98 -17.39
CA ARG A 26 -9.45 -8.44 -16.85
C ARG A 26 -9.42 -8.94 -15.41
N GLU A 27 -8.26 -9.34 -14.89
CA GLU A 27 -8.11 -9.97 -13.57
C GLU A 27 -7.48 -9.03 -12.52
N THR A 28 -6.88 -7.92 -12.96
CA THR A 28 -6.27 -6.91 -12.08
C THR A 28 -7.06 -5.61 -12.12
N ILE A 29 -7.22 -4.97 -10.97
CA ILE A 29 -7.82 -3.63 -10.91
C ILE A 29 -6.77 -2.60 -11.38
N PRO A 30 -7.01 -1.84 -12.46
CA PRO A 30 -6.02 -0.91 -12.97
C PRO A 30 -5.89 0.32 -12.04
N PRO A 31 -4.66 0.75 -11.70
CA PRO A 31 -4.43 1.90 -10.81
C PRO A 31 -5.15 3.21 -11.18
N PRO A 32 -5.25 3.62 -12.46
CA PRO A 32 -5.94 4.87 -12.81
C PRO A 32 -7.43 4.86 -12.44
N SER A 33 -8.09 3.70 -12.52
CA SER A 33 -9.49 3.55 -12.10
C SER A 33 -9.63 3.72 -10.60
N LEU A 34 -8.67 3.22 -9.81
CA LEU A 34 -8.68 3.35 -8.36
C LEU A 34 -8.52 4.82 -7.92
N GLN A 35 -7.59 5.55 -8.54
CA GLN A 35 -7.39 6.96 -8.23
C GLN A 35 -8.63 7.81 -8.52
N LYS A 36 -9.37 7.49 -9.60
CA LYS A 36 -10.59 8.20 -9.98
C LYS A 36 -11.74 7.96 -8.99
N HIS A 37 -11.93 6.72 -8.53
CA HIS A 37 -13.08 6.36 -7.69
C HIS A 37 -12.79 6.44 -6.18
N CYS A 38 -11.51 6.42 -5.78
CA CYS A 38 -11.07 6.51 -4.39
C CYS A 38 -9.90 7.51 -4.26
N PRO A 39 -10.19 8.83 -4.29
CA PRO A 39 -9.17 9.83 -4.03
C PRO A 39 -8.76 9.80 -2.56
N LEU A 40 -7.53 9.37 -2.28
CA LEU A 40 -6.93 9.48 -0.95
C LEU A 40 -6.75 10.97 -0.58
N ASP A 41 -7.07 11.32 0.66
CA ASP A 41 -6.85 12.64 1.26
C ASP A 41 -5.39 12.86 1.70
N ASN A 42 -4.60 11.79 1.77
CA ASN A 42 -3.20 11.81 2.13
C ASN A 42 -2.41 12.81 1.26
N GLY A 43 -1.61 13.68 1.91
CA GLY A 43 -0.78 14.68 1.24
C GLY A 43 -1.49 15.99 0.86
N ARG A 44 -2.83 16.07 0.95
CA ARG A 44 -3.57 17.32 0.66
C ARG A 44 -3.48 18.36 1.78
N HIS A 45 -3.15 17.91 2.98
CA HIS A 45 -3.07 18.72 4.20
C HIS A 45 -1.75 18.46 4.95
N GLU A 46 -0.64 18.33 4.22
CA GLU A 46 0.68 18.40 4.86
C GLU A 46 0.84 19.83 5.41
N PRO A 47 1.00 20.03 6.73
CA PRO A 47 1.29 21.34 7.27
C PRO A 47 2.65 21.80 6.69
N GLN A 48 2.62 22.92 5.96
CA GLN A 48 3.78 23.43 5.22
C GLN A 48 4.88 23.98 6.14
N ASN A 49 4.61 24.08 7.44
CA ASN A 49 5.53 24.56 8.46
C ASN A 49 5.61 23.49 9.54
N GLY A 50 6.83 23.16 9.99
CA GLY A 50 7.13 22.14 11.01
C GLY A 50 6.63 22.51 12.40
N GLU A 51 5.36 22.86 12.52
CA GLU A 51 4.69 23.31 13.72
C GLU A 51 3.85 22.16 14.27
N ASP A 52 4.29 21.67 15.42
CA ASP A 52 3.49 21.16 16.52
C ASP A 52 2.10 20.67 16.14
N TYR A 53 1.92 19.35 16.14
CA TYR A 53 0.63 18.67 16.28
C TYR A 53 -0.27 19.57 17.12
N ASN A 54 -1.29 20.19 16.53
CA ASN A 54 -2.16 21.14 17.24
C ASN A 54 -2.74 20.41 18.45
N ALA A 55 -2.07 20.58 19.59
CA ALA A 55 -2.19 19.66 20.73
C ALA A 55 -3.61 19.70 21.32
N SER A 56 -4.30 20.80 21.09
CA SER A 56 -5.71 21.06 21.35
C SER A 56 -6.66 20.12 20.59
N THR A 57 -6.29 19.60 19.42
CA THR A 57 -7.13 18.70 18.60
C THR A 57 -6.91 17.21 18.87
N LEU A 58 -5.91 16.85 19.68
CA LEU A 58 -5.61 15.46 20.10
C LEU A 58 -6.37 15.02 21.36
N GLY A 59 -6.93 15.97 22.11
CA GLY A 59 -7.70 15.69 23.33
C GLY A 59 -6.90 14.90 24.36
N VAL A 60 -7.49 13.80 24.85
CA VAL A 60 -6.93 12.95 25.92
C VAL A 60 -5.72 12.15 25.44
N LEU A 61 -5.61 11.85 24.14
CA LEU A 61 -4.48 11.07 23.59
C LEU A 61 -3.13 11.79 23.77
N ARG A 62 -3.14 13.12 23.95
CA ARG A 62 -1.94 13.91 24.26
C ARG A 62 -1.22 13.47 25.54
N ALA A 63 -1.93 12.83 26.48
CA ALA A 63 -1.32 12.35 27.71
C ALA A 63 -0.42 11.11 27.49
N LEU A 64 -0.50 10.47 26.32
CA LEU A 64 0.25 9.26 26.00
C LEU A 64 1.55 9.61 25.24
N PRO A 65 2.67 8.91 25.52
CA PRO A 65 3.84 8.93 24.65
C PRO A 65 3.50 8.46 23.23
N ILE A 66 4.23 8.97 22.23
CA ILE A 66 3.95 8.68 20.82
C ILE A 66 4.05 7.19 20.49
N GLU A 67 4.92 6.45 21.19
CA GLU A 67 5.12 5.01 21.02
C GLU A 67 3.89 4.22 21.46
N MET A 68 3.23 4.67 22.54
CA MET A 68 1.98 4.05 23.02
C MET A 68 0.85 4.31 22.03
N ILE A 69 0.79 5.53 21.50
CA ILE A 69 -0.18 5.86 20.46
C ILE A 69 0.05 5.02 19.20
N HIS A 70 1.28 4.92 18.71
CA HIS A 70 1.61 4.08 17.55
C HIS A 70 1.26 2.62 17.80
N SER A 71 1.47 2.11 19.02
CA SER A 71 1.05 0.76 19.40
C SER A 71 -0.46 0.59 19.29
N ILE A 72 -1.25 1.55 19.76
CA ILE A 72 -2.71 1.54 19.63
C ILE A 72 -3.12 1.61 18.15
N LEU A 73 -2.53 2.52 17.37
CA LEU A 73 -2.85 2.68 15.94
C LEU A 73 -2.49 1.43 15.12
N ASN A 74 -1.42 0.71 15.46
CA ASN A 74 -1.05 -0.53 14.80
C ASN A 74 -2.05 -1.68 15.01
N LEU A 75 -2.89 -1.61 16.06
CA LEU A 75 -3.97 -2.58 16.29
C LEU A 75 -5.19 -2.32 15.39
N LEU A 76 -5.27 -1.15 14.77
CA LEU A 76 -6.40 -0.77 13.94
C LEU A 76 -6.21 -1.25 12.50
N ASP A 77 -7.32 -1.64 11.90
CA ASP A 77 -7.38 -1.94 10.47
C ASP A 77 -7.27 -0.66 9.63
N LEU A 78 -6.93 -0.83 8.36
CA LEU A 78 -6.73 0.29 7.43
C LEU A 78 -8.00 1.14 7.24
N GLN A 79 -9.20 0.55 7.33
CA GLN A 79 -10.47 1.29 7.24
C GLN A 79 -10.61 2.21 8.46
N SER A 80 -10.48 1.65 9.66
CA SER A 80 -10.51 2.38 10.93
C SER A 80 -9.47 3.50 10.98
N LEU A 81 -8.25 3.26 10.51
CA LEU A 81 -7.22 4.30 10.40
C LEU A 81 -7.66 5.42 9.45
N THR A 82 -8.26 5.09 8.30
CA THR A 82 -8.76 6.12 7.37
C THR A 82 -9.94 6.91 7.91
N ASP A 83 -10.79 6.29 8.72
CA ASP A 83 -11.93 6.95 9.34
C ASP A 83 -11.47 7.84 10.50
N LEU A 84 -10.53 7.38 11.33
CA LEU A 84 -9.94 8.17 12.41
C LEU A 84 -9.31 9.47 11.90
N ARG A 85 -8.61 9.42 10.76
CA ARG A 85 -8.02 10.61 10.13
C ARG A 85 -9.03 11.72 9.85
N ARG A 86 -10.31 11.39 9.66
CA ARG A 86 -11.35 12.37 9.33
C ARG A 86 -11.94 13.05 10.56
N ILE A 87 -11.60 12.61 11.77
CA ILE A 87 -12.17 13.13 13.02
C ILE A 87 -11.60 14.51 13.36
N SER A 88 -10.28 14.67 13.32
CA SER A 88 -9.61 15.94 13.61
C SER A 88 -8.26 16.03 12.92
N TRP A 89 -7.77 17.25 12.70
CA TRP A 89 -6.44 17.46 12.11
C TRP A 89 -5.30 16.88 12.96
N GLY A 90 -5.42 16.92 14.29
CA GLY A 90 -4.46 16.31 15.19
C GLY A 90 -4.40 14.79 15.03
N ILE A 91 -5.57 14.12 15.00
CA ILE A 91 -5.62 12.68 14.77
C ILE A 91 -5.12 12.33 13.37
N GLN A 92 -5.47 13.13 12.36
CA GLN A 92 -4.95 12.97 11.01
C GLN A 92 -3.42 13.01 10.96
N ALA A 93 -2.81 14.03 11.60
CA ALA A 93 -1.36 14.15 11.72
C ALA A 93 -0.75 12.96 12.46
N LEU A 94 -1.39 12.51 13.54
CA LEU A 94 -0.95 11.37 14.33
C LEU A 94 -0.91 10.08 13.50
N VAL A 95 -1.98 9.79 12.75
CA VAL A 95 -2.02 8.63 11.85
C VAL A 95 -0.96 8.76 10.74
N ASN A 96 -0.70 9.96 10.23
CA ASN A 96 0.38 10.20 9.26
C ASN A 96 1.78 9.91 9.83
N THR A 97 1.98 9.98 11.15
CA THR A 97 3.28 9.64 11.77
C THR A 97 3.51 8.14 11.91
N LEU A 98 2.48 7.30 11.78
CA LEU A 98 2.60 5.85 11.89
C LEU A 98 3.47 5.30 10.73
N PRO A 99 4.64 4.68 11.00
CA PRO A 99 5.59 4.33 9.94
C PRO A 99 5.05 3.38 8.88
N THR A 100 4.33 2.34 9.28
CA THR A 100 3.75 1.32 8.37
C THR A 100 2.72 1.93 7.43
N TYR A 101 1.78 2.70 8.00
CA TYR A 101 0.76 3.40 7.22
C TYR A 101 1.38 4.45 6.29
N LYS A 102 2.34 5.24 6.79
CA LYS A 102 3.08 6.22 5.99
C LYS A 102 3.79 5.56 4.80
N ALA A 103 4.44 4.41 5.00
CA ALA A 103 5.11 3.67 3.93
C ALA A 103 4.13 3.17 2.86
N ILE A 104 2.99 2.62 3.27
CA ILE A 104 1.95 2.13 2.34
C ILE A 104 1.43 3.28 1.46
N VAL A 105 1.11 4.42 2.08
CA VAL A 105 0.59 5.60 1.38
C VAL A 105 1.63 6.19 0.42
N HIS A 106 2.89 6.20 0.82
CA HIS A 106 3.97 6.79 0.03
C HIS A 106 4.35 5.91 -1.17
N HIS A 107 4.54 4.60 -0.95
CA HIS A 107 5.09 3.70 -1.97
C HIS A 107 4.02 2.97 -2.78
N THR A 108 2.87 2.67 -2.18
CA THR A 108 1.84 1.82 -2.79
C THR A 108 0.43 2.35 -2.50
N PRO A 109 0.12 3.63 -2.81
CA PRO A 109 -1.18 4.21 -2.50
C PRO A 109 -2.33 3.49 -3.22
N ASP A 110 -2.06 2.88 -4.38
CA ASP A 110 -3.07 2.15 -5.14
C ASP A 110 -3.53 0.87 -4.44
N VAL A 111 -2.69 0.23 -3.63
CA VAL A 111 -3.10 -0.92 -2.82
C VAL A 111 -4.10 -0.47 -1.76
N LEU A 112 -3.82 0.66 -1.08
CA LEU A 112 -4.76 1.23 -0.12
C LEU A 112 -6.08 1.63 -0.80
N ARG A 113 -6.03 2.27 -1.98
CA ARG A 113 -7.24 2.58 -2.75
C ARG A 113 -8.01 1.32 -3.13
N ALA A 114 -7.32 0.27 -3.55
CA ALA A 114 -7.96 -0.99 -3.93
C ALA A 114 -8.70 -1.59 -2.73
N LEU A 115 -8.04 -1.70 -1.58
CA LEU A 115 -8.63 -2.22 -0.35
C LEU A 115 -9.83 -1.42 0.12
N LEU A 116 -9.76 -0.08 0.08
CA LEU A 116 -10.90 0.79 0.43
C LEU A 116 -12.05 0.61 -0.58
N SER A 117 -11.74 0.58 -1.88
CA SER A 117 -12.75 0.46 -2.94
C SER A 117 -13.46 -0.89 -2.94
N THR A 118 -12.75 -1.96 -2.56
CA THR A 118 -13.30 -3.32 -2.46
C THR A 118 -13.86 -3.66 -1.08
N LYS A 119 -13.86 -2.69 -0.14
CA LYS A 119 -14.26 -2.88 1.27
C LYS A 119 -13.45 -3.96 2.01
N MET A 120 -12.21 -4.18 1.58
CA MET A 120 -11.27 -5.12 2.19
C MET A 120 -10.36 -4.46 3.23
N ALA A 121 -10.31 -3.12 3.29
CA ALA A 121 -9.45 -2.39 4.23
C ALA A 121 -9.74 -2.71 5.71
N GLY A 122 -10.96 -3.15 6.05
CA GLY A 122 -11.36 -3.54 7.41
C GLY A 122 -10.77 -4.87 7.91
N TYR A 123 -10.13 -5.65 7.04
CA TYR A 123 -9.60 -6.98 7.37
C TYR A 123 -8.10 -7.01 7.61
N TYR A 124 -7.40 -5.88 7.38
CA TYR A 124 -5.95 -5.82 7.46
C TYR A 124 -5.51 -4.63 8.29
N THR A 125 -4.59 -4.86 9.22
CA THR A 125 -3.84 -3.77 9.85
C THR A 125 -2.85 -3.17 8.86
N ALA A 126 -2.35 -1.97 9.17
CA ALA A 126 -1.24 -1.40 8.42
C ALA A 126 0.01 -2.30 8.45
N GLN A 127 0.26 -3.01 9.55
CA GLN A 127 1.38 -3.93 9.67
C GLN A 127 1.24 -5.16 8.77
N ASP A 128 0.05 -5.77 8.73
CA ASP A 128 -0.22 -6.95 7.89
C ASP A 128 0.03 -6.64 6.42
N MET A 129 -0.53 -5.53 5.96
CA MET A 129 -0.41 -5.10 4.57
C MET A 129 1.03 -4.68 4.25
N PHE A 130 1.71 -3.98 5.17
CA PHE A 130 3.11 -3.64 4.99
C PHE A 130 3.99 -4.88 4.82
N ASN A 131 3.81 -5.89 5.69
CA ASN A 131 4.53 -7.16 5.61
C ASN A 131 4.28 -7.87 4.28
N ALA A 132 3.02 -7.95 3.84
CA ALA A 132 2.64 -8.53 2.55
C ALA A 132 3.30 -7.82 1.36
N LEU A 133 3.42 -6.49 1.43
CA LEU A 133 4.04 -5.68 0.39
C LEU A 133 5.57 -5.79 0.38
N CYS A 134 6.19 -6.05 1.53
CA CYS A 134 7.64 -6.27 1.62
C CYS A 134 8.08 -7.66 1.15
N ILE A 135 7.20 -8.66 1.21
CA ILE A 135 7.47 -9.98 0.62
C ILE A 135 7.56 -9.85 -0.91
N GLN A 136 8.48 -10.56 -1.55
CA GLN A 136 8.59 -10.58 -3.03
C GLN A 136 8.23 -11.93 -3.65
N SER A 137 8.17 -12.98 -2.83
CA SER A 137 7.88 -14.36 -3.25
C SER A 137 6.38 -14.64 -3.32
N CYS A 138 6.00 -15.45 -4.29
CA CYS A 138 4.68 -16.05 -4.42
C CYS A 138 4.45 -17.05 -3.29
N PHE A 139 3.30 -16.95 -2.62
CA PHE A 139 2.89 -17.86 -1.54
C PHE A 139 2.85 -19.33 -1.98
N GLY A 140 2.47 -19.60 -3.23
CA GLY A 140 2.32 -20.97 -3.74
C GLY A 140 3.61 -21.62 -4.25
N CYS A 141 4.48 -20.88 -4.95
CA CYS A 141 5.63 -21.46 -5.65
C CYS A 141 6.99 -20.85 -5.31
N GLY A 142 7.05 -19.85 -4.42
CA GLY A 142 8.30 -19.21 -3.99
C GLY A 142 8.94 -18.27 -5.01
N ASN A 143 8.62 -18.39 -6.30
CA ASN A 143 9.07 -17.47 -7.36
C ASN A 143 8.53 -16.05 -7.17
N PHE A 144 9.04 -15.07 -7.90
CA PHE A 144 8.57 -13.68 -7.84
C PHE A 144 7.03 -13.56 -8.00
N GLY A 145 6.38 -12.92 -7.03
CA GLY A 145 4.94 -12.70 -6.94
C GLY A 145 4.58 -11.23 -7.22
N PRO A 146 4.37 -10.85 -8.50
CA PRO A 146 4.08 -9.47 -8.88
C PRO A 146 2.69 -8.98 -8.45
N PHE A 147 1.77 -9.87 -8.09
CA PHE A 147 0.42 -9.52 -7.68
C PHE A 147 0.24 -9.72 -6.19
N ILE A 148 -0.52 -8.82 -5.57
CA ILE A 148 -1.11 -9.02 -4.26
C ILE A 148 -2.60 -9.31 -4.43
N ASP A 149 -3.07 -10.38 -3.80
CA ASP A 149 -4.48 -10.68 -3.71
C ASP A 149 -5.09 -9.89 -2.54
N LEU A 150 -6.11 -9.08 -2.84
CA LEU A 150 -6.76 -8.22 -1.85
C LEU A 150 -7.56 -9.00 -0.81
N PHE A 151 -8.00 -10.22 -1.12
CA PHE A 151 -8.81 -11.05 -0.21
C PHE A 151 -7.97 -11.88 0.75
N THR A 152 -6.75 -12.25 0.34
CA THR A 152 -5.86 -13.07 1.18
C THR A 152 -4.65 -12.30 1.71
N GLY A 153 -4.32 -11.14 1.14
CA GLY A 153 -3.11 -10.39 1.48
C GLY A 153 -1.82 -11.07 1.03
N TYR A 154 -1.90 -12.16 0.27
CA TYR A 154 -0.73 -12.88 -0.21
C TYR A 154 -0.32 -12.45 -1.61
N ARG A 155 0.96 -12.65 -1.89
CA ARG A 155 1.50 -12.47 -3.23
C ARG A 155 1.38 -13.72 -4.06
N TYR A 156 0.97 -13.58 -5.31
CA TYR A 156 0.85 -14.67 -6.26
C TYR A 156 1.63 -14.36 -7.53
N SER A 157 2.26 -15.41 -8.06
CA SER A 157 2.67 -15.45 -9.46
C SER A 157 1.49 -15.92 -10.29
N ARG A 158 1.42 -15.48 -11.55
CA ARG A 158 0.37 -15.88 -12.50
C ARG A 158 0.31 -17.40 -12.77
N MET A 159 1.34 -18.16 -12.36
CA MET A 159 1.34 -19.62 -12.47
C MET A 159 0.50 -20.26 -11.36
N ARG A 160 -0.82 -20.12 -11.43
CA ARG A 160 -1.76 -21.09 -10.86
C ARG A 160 -2.83 -21.42 -11.86
N LEU A 161 -2.55 -22.47 -12.64
CA LEU A 161 -3.44 -23.59 -12.95
C LEU A 161 -2.66 -24.55 -13.87
N LYS A 162 -1.82 -25.41 -13.27
CA LYS A 162 -1.74 -26.79 -13.76
C LYS A 162 -2.66 -27.58 -12.84
N LEU A 163 -3.93 -27.72 -13.24
CA LEU A 163 -4.73 -28.88 -12.91
C LEU A 163 -4.80 -29.70 -14.20
#